data_AF-A0AA45ZQH0-F1
#
_entry.id   AF-A0AA45ZQH0-F1
#
_cell.length_a   1.000
_cell.length_b   1.000
_cell.length_c   1.000
_cell.angle_alpha   90.00
_cell.angle_beta   90.00
_cell.angle_gamma   90.00
#
_symmetry.space_group_name_H-M   'P 1'
#
loop_
_entity.id
_entity.type
_entity.pdbx_description
1 polymer ?
#
loop_
_entity_poly.entity_id
_entity_poly.type
_entity_poly.pdbx_seq_one_letter_code
_entity_poly.pdbx_strand_id
1 'polypeptide(L)'
;MAERITTLLQDRLPVDSDRRLKVPAIRPEDDMVAVRRRLGRYLYDSLEKDTDRKAVAKATANAIWPGCTPIDRDTDAEVARDLRRTESKTGSPAIALRHPAGRILIIGLGPHKPMLARIDYRYRLSKRTVDTVSLPSLLAARMIMEHMANPDPEGPIRDLLTDDRHTWQYFRTNMDRRFEGVDGLVVSCNTRGVSLPDPPEAGDAKALLAWTVGAGLIGLDCDDERAKRLLAERLEWVRWTAELRLAAETILRVESDWRMNRDLARRTEAGVSATVFEDKKHRDPKHDKAGQASPFAMDFDRIEVEDDVDLALFARLGAEWEALKPAVPMSGTRAALRFRYTGRHRADGVYHTGLRAIAIDPRHPESFGHELMHHLDHTWGGTDLSLDPLFRPLLDHYRETVDTARMKGANPDRWLAPAEAFARAGEIWLHMRLDGAENSLLSDGGHYETDWAYAPYRGRWNEIGTVFDRLFA
;
A
#
# COMPACT_ATOMS: atom_id res chain seq x y z
N MET A 1 5.09 -13.37 -18.60
CA MET A 1 5.29 -11.93 -18.30
C MET A 1 4.09 -11.48 -17.49
N ALA A 2 4.21 -11.44 -16.17
CA ALA A 2 3.19 -10.81 -15.35
C ALA A 2 3.36 -9.30 -15.52
N GLU A 3 2.33 -8.61 -16.01
CA GLU A 3 2.31 -7.15 -16.03
C GLU A 3 2.63 -6.67 -14.62
N ARG A 4 3.73 -5.91 -14.48
CA ARG A 4 4.04 -5.15 -13.28
C ARG A 4 2.83 -4.26 -13.02
N ILE A 5 2.06 -4.59 -11.99
CA ILE A 5 0.97 -3.73 -11.55
C ILE A 5 1.63 -2.46 -11.04
N THR A 6 1.59 -1.39 -11.84
CA THR A 6 1.79 -0.04 -11.31
C THR A 6 0.58 0.23 -10.40
N THR A 7 0.81 0.02 -9.10
CA THR A 7 -0.21 0.06 -8.04
C THR A 7 -0.39 1.47 -7.46
N LEU A 8 0.36 2.45 -7.95
CA LEU A 8 0.29 3.81 -7.45
C LEU A 8 -0.96 4.50 -8.01
N LEU A 9 -1.72 5.14 -7.12
CA LEU A 9 -2.96 5.84 -7.49
C LEU A 9 -2.77 6.89 -8.59
N GLN A 10 -1.58 7.49 -8.64
CA GLN A 10 -1.21 8.52 -9.61
C GLN A 10 -1.16 8.03 -11.06
N ASP A 11 -0.97 6.73 -11.27
CA ASP A 11 -0.94 6.16 -12.61
C ASP A 11 -2.37 5.93 -13.16
N ARG A 12 -3.39 6.03 -12.29
CA ARG A 12 -4.77 5.62 -12.58
C ARG A 12 -5.80 6.73 -12.47
N LEU A 13 -5.48 7.76 -11.67
CA LEU A 13 -6.35 8.87 -11.34
C LEU A 13 -5.55 10.18 -11.34
N PRO A 14 -6.18 11.32 -11.72
CA PRO A 14 -5.56 12.65 -11.64
C PRO A 14 -5.52 13.10 -10.18
N VAL A 15 -4.58 12.55 -9.41
CA VAL A 15 -4.39 12.84 -8.00
C VAL A 15 -3.41 13.99 -7.82
N ASP A 16 -3.66 14.82 -6.81
CA ASP A 16 -2.72 15.84 -6.38
C ASP A 16 -1.42 15.17 -5.91
N SER A 17 -0.32 15.45 -6.61
CA SER A 17 1.01 14.91 -6.31
C SER A 17 1.53 15.39 -4.96
N ASP A 18 1.05 16.53 -4.43
CA ASP A 18 1.48 17.09 -3.15
C ASP A 18 0.50 16.82 -2.00
N ARG A 19 -0.55 16.02 -2.26
CA ARG A 19 -1.58 15.69 -1.27
C ARG A 19 -0.99 15.20 0.06
N ARG A 20 -1.56 15.68 1.17
CA ARG A 20 -1.15 15.33 2.56
C ARG A 20 -2.25 14.62 3.35
N LEU A 21 -3.18 13.99 2.67
CA LEU A 21 -4.31 13.30 3.31
C LEU A 21 -3.84 12.08 4.08
N LYS A 22 -4.28 11.90 5.33
CA LYS A 22 -4.00 10.65 6.05
C LYS A 22 -4.68 9.49 5.33
N VAL A 23 -3.91 8.44 4.99
CA VAL A 23 -4.48 7.21 4.43
C VAL A 23 -5.36 6.55 5.49
N PRO A 24 -6.63 6.23 5.19
CA PRO A 24 -7.52 5.64 6.17
C PRO A 24 -7.10 4.20 6.48
N ALA A 25 -7.08 3.85 7.77
CA ALA A 25 -7.01 2.46 8.19
C ALA A 25 -8.39 1.80 8.07
N ILE A 26 -8.41 0.56 7.55
CA ILE A 26 -9.56 -0.34 7.62
C ILE A 26 -9.49 -1.09 8.94
N ARG A 27 -10.59 -1.09 9.69
CA ARG A 27 -10.67 -1.74 11.00
C ARG A 27 -11.28 -3.14 10.89
N PRO A 28 -10.95 -4.07 11.78
CA PRO A 28 -11.56 -5.41 11.78
C PRO A 28 -13.09 -5.36 11.75
N GLU A 29 -13.70 -4.43 12.50
CA GLU A 29 -15.15 -4.30 12.61
C GLU A 29 -15.84 -3.54 11.46
N ASP A 30 -15.09 -3.00 10.50
CA ASP A 30 -15.65 -2.27 9.36
C ASP A 30 -16.37 -3.25 8.41
N ASP A 31 -17.63 -2.96 8.04
CA ASP A 31 -18.34 -3.67 6.97
C ASP A 31 -17.89 -3.16 5.58
N MET A 32 -18.28 -3.85 4.51
CA MET A 32 -17.88 -3.44 3.14
C MET A 32 -18.40 -2.06 2.75
N VAL A 33 -19.53 -1.62 3.30
CA VAL A 33 -20.04 -0.27 3.09
C VAL A 33 -19.09 0.77 3.73
N ALA A 34 -18.59 0.51 4.93
CA ALA A 34 -17.60 1.35 5.61
C ALA A 34 -16.26 1.35 4.88
N VAL A 35 -15.75 0.18 4.49
CA VAL A 35 -14.52 0.02 3.70
C VAL A 35 -14.60 0.82 2.39
N ARG A 36 -15.64 0.59 1.58
CA ARG A 36 -15.89 1.30 0.31
C ARG A 36 -15.96 2.81 0.51
N ARG A 37 -16.61 3.26 1.59
CA ARG A 37 -16.74 4.70 1.89
C ARG A 37 -15.41 5.33 2.28
N ARG A 38 -14.59 4.67 3.10
CA ARG A 38 -13.25 5.17 3.47
C ARG A 38 -12.37 5.29 2.24
N LEU A 39 -12.27 4.23 1.45
CA LEU A 39 -11.49 4.22 0.21
C LEU A 39 -12.02 5.29 -0.76
N GLY A 40 -13.32 5.28 -1.06
CA GLY A 40 -13.92 6.21 -2.01
C GLY A 40 -13.75 7.67 -1.61
N ARG A 41 -13.91 7.99 -0.33
CA ARG A 41 -13.69 9.35 0.19
C ARG A 41 -12.23 9.76 0.04
N TYR A 42 -11.31 8.87 0.41
CA TYR A 42 -9.88 9.11 0.29
C TYR A 42 -9.46 9.35 -1.17
N LEU A 43 -9.93 8.52 -2.12
CA LEU A 43 -9.69 8.71 -3.55
C LEU A 43 -10.25 10.04 -4.03
N TYR A 44 -11.49 10.36 -3.66
CA TYR A 44 -12.15 11.61 -4.05
C TYR A 44 -11.40 12.85 -3.57
N ASP A 45 -10.96 12.85 -2.30
CA ASP A 45 -10.24 13.97 -1.70
C ASP A 45 -8.80 14.05 -2.26
N SER A 46 -8.26 12.94 -2.77
CA SER A 46 -6.91 12.89 -3.37
C SER A 46 -6.85 13.46 -4.79
N LEU A 47 -7.99 13.63 -5.47
CA LEU A 47 -8.04 14.22 -6.81
C LEU A 47 -7.64 15.71 -6.78
N GLU A 48 -7.02 16.18 -7.86
CA GLU A 48 -6.63 17.60 -8.01
C GLU A 48 -7.85 18.54 -7.87
N LYS A 49 -7.60 19.79 -7.45
CA LYS A 49 -8.67 20.76 -7.14
C LYS A 49 -9.48 21.15 -8.38
N ASP A 50 -8.82 21.25 -9.52
CA ASP A 50 -9.35 21.65 -10.83
C ASP A 50 -9.75 20.45 -11.70
N THR A 51 -9.65 19.22 -11.18
CA THR A 51 -10.12 18.01 -11.87
C THR A 51 -11.58 18.17 -12.34
N ASP A 52 -11.82 17.95 -13.63
CA ASP A 52 -13.18 17.83 -14.17
C ASP A 52 -13.84 16.54 -13.65
N ARG A 53 -14.59 16.68 -12.56
CA ARG A 53 -15.31 15.56 -11.92
C ARG A 53 -16.36 14.92 -12.84
N LYS A 54 -16.90 15.64 -13.84
CA LYS A 54 -17.83 15.05 -14.82
C LYS A 54 -17.10 14.10 -15.75
N ALA A 55 -15.95 14.53 -16.28
CA ALA A 55 -15.10 13.69 -17.13
C ALA A 55 -14.62 12.46 -16.36
N VAL A 56 -14.14 12.63 -15.12
CA VAL A 56 -13.71 11.51 -14.27
C VAL A 56 -14.86 10.55 -13.98
N ALA A 57 -16.06 11.05 -13.67
CA ALA A 57 -17.23 10.20 -13.43
C ALA A 57 -17.61 9.38 -14.67
N LYS A 58 -17.61 10.00 -15.87
CA LYS A 58 -17.89 9.32 -17.13
C LYS A 58 -16.82 8.28 -17.46
N ALA A 59 -15.55 8.61 -17.30
CA ALA A 59 -14.43 7.69 -17.55
C ALA A 59 -14.48 6.51 -16.58
N THR A 60 -14.73 6.76 -15.30
CA THR A 60 -14.83 5.73 -14.26
C THR A 60 -16.02 4.81 -14.52
N ALA A 61 -17.19 5.35 -14.88
CA ALA A 61 -18.34 4.54 -15.25
C ALA A 61 -18.08 3.67 -16.49
N ASN A 62 -17.41 4.20 -17.51
CA ASN A 62 -17.06 3.44 -18.71
C ASN A 62 -15.96 2.39 -18.46
N ALA A 63 -15.08 2.60 -17.49
CA ALA A 63 -14.09 1.60 -17.09
C ALA A 63 -14.76 0.39 -16.42
N ILE A 64 -15.82 0.60 -15.63
CA ILE A 64 -16.60 -0.49 -15.01
C ILE A 64 -17.58 -1.10 -16.01
N TRP A 65 -18.31 -0.27 -16.75
CA TRP A 65 -19.35 -0.66 -17.70
C TRP A 65 -19.10 0.00 -19.06
N PRO A 66 -18.36 -0.65 -19.97
CA PRO A 66 -18.03 -0.09 -21.28
C PRO A 66 -19.27 0.24 -22.12
N GLY A 67 -19.32 1.45 -22.68
CA GLY A 67 -20.42 1.91 -23.54
C GLY A 67 -21.45 2.80 -22.85
N CYS A 68 -21.15 3.31 -21.66
CA CYS A 68 -22.00 4.28 -20.98
C CYS A 68 -22.02 5.64 -21.71
N THR A 69 -23.20 6.08 -22.16
CA THR A 69 -23.38 7.35 -22.90
C THR A 69 -24.10 8.43 -22.08
N PRO A 70 -23.73 9.71 -22.15
CA PRO A 70 -24.43 10.78 -21.42
C PRO A 70 -25.92 10.89 -21.77
N ILE A 71 -26.75 11.27 -20.80
CA ILE A 71 -28.14 11.68 -21.01
C ILE A 71 -28.26 13.16 -20.70
N ASP A 72 -28.76 13.93 -21.66
CA ASP A 72 -28.96 15.36 -21.49
C ASP A 72 -30.22 15.63 -20.63
N ARG A 73 -30.08 16.55 -19.67
CA ARG A 73 -31.16 17.03 -18.81
C ARG A 73 -32.33 17.62 -19.59
N ASP A 74 -32.09 18.14 -20.79
CA ASP A 74 -33.12 18.77 -21.60
C ASP A 74 -33.90 17.74 -22.45
N THR A 75 -33.37 16.52 -22.55
CA THR A 75 -33.96 15.44 -23.36
C THR A 75 -34.82 14.45 -22.57
N ASP A 76 -34.75 14.47 -21.23
CA ASP A 76 -35.45 13.50 -20.38
C ASP A 76 -35.92 14.10 -19.06
N ALA A 77 -37.23 14.34 -18.95
CA ALA A 77 -37.83 15.03 -17.81
C ALA A 77 -37.77 14.23 -16.49
N GLU A 78 -37.76 12.90 -16.53
CA GLU A 78 -37.63 12.07 -15.32
C GLU A 78 -36.20 12.11 -14.78
N VAL A 79 -35.23 11.96 -15.69
CA VAL A 79 -33.80 12.07 -15.36
C VAL A 79 -33.49 13.47 -14.83
N ALA A 80 -33.99 14.52 -15.49
CA ALA A 80 -33.79 15.91 -15.05
C ALA A 80 -34.32 16.15 -13.63
N ARG A 81 -35.44 15.52 -13.26
CA ARG A 81 -36.01 15.60 -11.91
C ARG A 81 -35.09 14.94 -10.88
N ASP A 82 -34.54 13.77 -11.18
CA ASP A 82 -33.62 13.07 -10.28
C ASP A 82 -32.28 13.77 -10.14
N LEU A 83 -31.76 14.36 -11.22
CA LEU A 83 -30.57 15.22 -11.17
C LEU A 83 -30.80 16.38 -10.22
N ARG A 84 -31.87 17.18 -10.43
CA ARG A 84 -32.22 18.31 -9.54
C ARG A 84 -32.40 17.87 -8.08
N ARG A 85 -33.04 16.72 -7.86
CA ARG A 85 -33.24 16.17 -6.52
C ARG A 85 -31.93 15.77 -5.86
N THR A 86 -31.00 15.18 -6.61
CA THR A 86 -29.67 14.80 -6.11
C THR A 86 -28.86 16.04 -5.79
N GLU A 87 -28.87 17.04 -6.67
CA GLU A 87 -28.15 18.31 -6.51
C GLU A 87 -28.65 19.09 -5.31
N SER A 88 -29.98 19.27 -5.18
CA SER A 88 -30.60 19.99 -4.06
C SER A 88 -30.26 19.39 -2.70
N LYS A 89 -30.03 18.07 -2.62
CA LYS A 89 -29.80 17.38 -1.34
C LYS A 89 -28.34 17.20 -0.99
N THR A 90 -27.49 17.05 -1.99
CA THR A 90 -26.05 16.89 -1.79
C THR A 90 -25.31 18.22 -1.84
N GLY A 91 -25.97 19.29 -2.32
CA GLY A 91 -25.33 20.56 -2.60
C GLY A 91 -24.27 20.48 -3.71
N SER A 92 -24.25 19.39 -4.48
CA SER A 92 -23.21 19.08 -5.46
C SER A 92 -23.81 18.71 -6.81
N PRO A 93 -23.16 19.06 -7.95
CA PRO A 93 -23.66 18.69 -9.27
C PRO A 93 -23.84 17.18 -9.44
N ALA A 94 -24.72 16.78 -10.36
CA ALA A 94 -24.89 15.38 -10.76
C ALA A 94 -24.91 15.22 -12.29
N ILE A 95 -24.59 14.02 -12.76
CA ILE A 95 -24.72 13.63 -14.17
C ILE A 95 -25.55 12.37 -14.33
N ALA A 96 -26.08 12.15 -15.53
CA ALA A 96 -26.81 10.95 -15.89
C ALA A 96 -26.13 10.26 -17.08
N LEU A 97 -25.97 8.94 -16.98
CA LEU A 97 -25.47 8.10 -18.07
C LEU A 97 -26.49 7.00 -18.38
N ARG A 98 -26.61 6.64 -19.66
CA ARG A 98 -27.29 5.43 -20.12
C ARG A 98 -26.29 4.29 -20.07
N HIS A 99 -26.65 3.26 -19.33
CA HIS A 99 -25.89 2.02 -19.25
C HIS A 99 -26.24 1.10 -20.44
N PRO A 100 -25.29 0.26 -20.94
CA PRO A 100 -25.54 -0.65 -22.06
C PRO A 100 -26.73 -1.60 -21.87
N ALA A 101 -26.93 -2.11 -20.65
CA ALA A 101 -28.10 -2.94 -20.29
C ALA A 101 -29.43 -2.17 -20.18
N GLY A 102 -29.52 -0.93 -20.68
CA GLY A 102 -30.76 -0.15 -20.76
C GLY A 102 -31.19 0.57 -19.47
N ARG A 103 -30.38 0.51 -18.39
CA ARG A 103 -30.62 1.24 -17.13
C ARG A 103 -30.02 2.65 -17.16
N ILE A 104 -30.46 3.49 -16.22
CA ILE A 104 -29.99 4.86 -16.07
C ILE A 104 -29.10 4.95 -14.83
N LEU A 105 -27.89 5.48 -14.98
CA LEU A 105 -26.97 5.75 -13.89
C LEU A 105 -27.04 7.23 -13.53
N ILE A 106 -27.45 7.55 -12.30
CA ILE A 106 -27.38 8.90 -11.74
C ILE A 106 -26.17 8.98 -10.82
N ILE A 107 -25.19 9.82 -11.18
CA ILE A 107 -23.93 9.95 -10.47
C ILE A 107 -23.86 11.33 -9.80
N GLY A 108 -23.90 11.34 -8.47
CA GLY A 108 -23.59 12.55 -7.70
C GLY A 108 -22.09 12.83 -7.70
N LEU A 109 -21.69 14.02 -8.13
CA LEU A 109 -20.27 14.38 -8.27
C LEU A 109 -19.63 14.86 -6.97
N GLY A 110 -20.43 15.12 -5.93
CA GLY A 110 -19.93 15.54 -4.63
C GLY A 110 -19.37 14.39 -3.79
N PRO A 111 -18.73 14.71 -2.67
CA PRO A 111 -18.23 13.71 -1.74
C PRO A 111 -19.31 13.12 -0.84
N HIS A 112 -20.52 13.70 -0.88
CA HIS A 112 -21.67 13.25 -0.11
C HIS A 112 -22.25 11.97 -0.71
N LYS A 113 -22.92 11.18 0.14
CA LYS A 113 -23.68 10.04 -0.35
C LYS A 113 -24.81 10.56 -1.25
N PRO A 114 -25.13 9.88 -2.36
CA PRO A 114 -26.42 10.08 -2.99
C PRO A 114 -27.47 9.74 -1.94
N MET A 115 -28.61 10.43 -1.99
CA MET A 115 -29.56 10.39 -0.88
C MET A 115 -29.97 8.96 -0.48
N LEU A 116 -29.92 8.01 -1.41
CA LEU A 116 -29.64 6.61 -1.14
C LEU A 116 -28.86 6.10 -2.34
N ALA A 117 -27.70 5.48 -2.17
CA ALA A 117 -27.16 4.66 -3.25
C ALA A 117 -28.13 3.49 -3.45
N ARG A 118 -28.97 3.57 -4.47
CA ARG A 118 -30.06 2.62 -4.75
C ARG A 118 -29.75 2.00 -6.07
N ILE A 119 -29.60 0.69 -6.04
CA ILE A 119 -29.49 -0.14 -7.21
C ILE A 119 -30.88 -0.72 -7.50
N ASP A 120 -31.22 -0.87 -8.77
CA ASP A 120 -32.47 -1.46 -9.26
C ASP A 120 -33.76 -0.74 -8.85
N TYR A 121 -33.71 0.57 -8.60
CA TYR A 121 -34.93 1.36 -8.40
C TYR A 121 -35.65 1.60 -9.74
N ARG A 122 -36.98 1.48 -9.77
CA ARG A 122 -37.77 1.74 -10.99
C ARG A 122 -38.53 3.05 -10.92
N TYR A 123 -38.47 3.84 -12.00
CA TYR A 123 -39.35 4.98 -12.17
C TYR A 123 -40.82 4.54 -12.13
N ARG A 124 -41.65 5.30 -11.40
CA ARG A 124 -43.07 4.94 -11.23
C ARG A 124 -43.83 4.93 -12.55
N LEU A 125 -43.55 5.89 -13.43
CA LEU A 125 -44.25 6.10 -14.70
C LEU A 125 -43.62 5.28 -15.82
N SER A 126 -42.36 5.54 -16.18
CA SER A 126 -41.71 4.86 -17.32
C SER A 126 -41.26 3.43 -17.04
N LYS A 127 -41.28 2.99 -15.77
CA LYS A 127 -40.77 1.68 -15.30
C LYS A 127 -39.28 1.42 -15.58
N ARG A 128 -38.54 2.39 -16.13
CA ARG A 128 -37.11 2.28 -16.38
C ARG A 128 -36.34 2.09 -15.07
N THR A 129 -35.32 1.26 -15.13
CA THR A 129 -34.41 0.98 -14.02
C THR A 129 -33.39 2.11 -13.88
N VAL A 130 -33.15 2.51 -12.64
CA VAL A 130 -32.28 3.61 -12.26
C VAL A 130 -31.40 3.17 -11.10
N ASP A 131 -30.11 3.37 -11.27
CA ASP A 131 -29.08 3.15 -10.28
C ASP A 131 -28.53 4.53 -9.87
N THR A 132 -28.58 4.85 -8.58
CA THR A 132 -28.02 6.10 -8.02
C THR A 132 -26.73 5.79 -7.27
N VAL A 133 -25.62 6.44 -7.65
CA VAL A 133 -24.30 6.26 -7.03
C VAL A 133 -23.58 7.60 -6.86
N SER A 134 -22.54 7.65 -6.03
CA SER A 134 -21.67 8.84 -5.95
C SER A 134 -20.32 8.57 -6.57
N LEU A 135 -19.67 9.63 -7.05
CA LEU A 135 -18.32 9.55 -7.60
C LEU A 135 -17.33 8.87 -6.64
N PRO A 136 -17.28 9.17 -5.32
CA PRO A 136 -16.47 8.41 -4.37
C PRO A 136 -16.71 6.89 -4.41
N SER A 137 -17.96 6.43 -4.43
CA SER A 137 -18.27 5.00 -4.44
C SER A 137 -17.91 4.36 -5.78
N LEU A 138 -18.08 5.09 -6.89
CA LEU A 138 -17.69 4.63 -8.21
C LEU A 138 -16.16 4.53 -8.36
N LEU A 139 -15.40 5.49 -7.83
CA LEU A 139 -13.92 5.44 -7.77
C LEU A 139 -13.45 4.22 -6.98
N ALA A 140 -14.04 3.98 -5.80
CA ALA A 140 -13.72 2.80 -4.99
C ALA A 140 -14.02 1.50 -5.72
N ALA A 141 -15.20 1.38 -6.34
CA ALA A 141 -15.59 0.20 -7.10
C ALA A 141 -14.63 -0.07 -8.26
N ARG A 142 -14.27 0.96 -9.04
CA ARG A 142 -13.28 0.84 -10.12
C ARG A 142 -11.93 0.34 -9.59
N MET A 143 -11.38 0.97 -8.55
CA MET A 143 -10.07 0.59 -8.03
C MET A 143 -10.07 -0.84 -7.46
N ILE A 144 -11.13 -1.23 -6.75
CA ILE A 144 -11.29 -2.61 -6.25
C ILE A 144 -11.35 -3.60 -7.41
N MET A 145 -12.17 -3.31 -8.42
CA MET A 145 -12.33 -4.14 -9.61
C MET A 145 -11.00 -4.39 -10.34
N GLU A 146 -10.18 -3.35 -10.51
CA GLU A 146 -8.84 -3.45 -11.13
C GLU A 146 -7.83 -4.28 -10.31
N HIS A 147 -8.11 -4.55 -9.03
CA HIS A 147 -7.27 -5.39 -8.17
C HIS A 147 -7.79 -6.83 -8.05
N MET A 148 -8.93 -7.14 -8.67
CA MET A 148 -9.49 -8.49 -8.68
C MET A 148 -9.01 -9.27 -9.89
N ALA A 149 -8.81 -10.58 -9.73
CA ALA A 149 -8.35 -11.45 -10.83
C ALA A 149 -9.41 -11.62 -11.93
N ASN A 150 -10.69 -11.73 -11.56
CA ASN A 150 -11.82 -11.92 -12.47
C ASN A 150 -13.03 -11.13 -11.98
N PRO A 151 -13.04 -9.80 -12.12
CA PRO A 151 -14.16 -8.99 -11.64
C PRO A 151 -15.42 -9.22 -12.47
N ASP A 152 -16.55 -9.44 -11.81
CA ASP A 152 -17.88 -9.33 -12.42
C ASP A 152 -18.50 -7.95 -12.08
N PRO A 153 -18.60 -7.02 -13.06
CA PRO A 153 -19.11 -5.68 -12.85
C PRO A 153 -20.64 -5.64 -12.64
N GLU A 154 -21.36 -6.72 -12.91
CA GLU A 154 -22.83 -6.77 -12.85
C GLU A 154 -23.37 -7.49 -11.60
N GLY A 155 -22.60 -8.43 -11.04
CA GLY A 155 -22.89 -9.07 -9.76
C GLY A 155 -22.20 -8.36 -8.58
N PRO A 156 -21.10 -8.91 -8.03
CA PRO A 156 -20.51 -8.46 -6.76
C PRO A 156 -20.11 -6.97 -6.73
N ILE A 157 -19.62 -6.42 -7.83
CA ILE A 157 -19.21 -5.00 -7.89
C ILE A 157 -20.43 -4.06 -7.88
N ARG A 158 -21.52 -4.46 -8.55
CA ARG A 158 -22.77 -3.70 -8.53
C ARG A 158 -23.41 -3.77 -7.15
N ASP A 159 -23.41 -4.94 -6.53
CA ASP A 159 -23.87 -5.11 -5.15
C ASP A 159 -23.00 -4.31 -4.16
N LEU A 160 -21.68 -4.25 -4.36
CA LEU A 160 -20.80 -3.38 -3.58
C LEU A 160 -21.26 -1.92 -3.61
N LEU A 161 -21.90 -1.44 -4.67
CA LEU A 161 -22.40 -0.06 -4.78
C LEU A 161 -23.70 0.19 -4.00
N THR A 162 -24.40 -0.85 -3.55
CA THR A 162 -25.58 -0.68 -2.70
C THR A 162 -25.22 -0.19 -1.31
N ASP A 163 -26.08 0.66 -0.74
CA ASP A 163 -25.98 1.10 0.66
C ASP A 163 -26.87 0.27 1.60
N ASP A 164 -27.50 -0.80 1.11
CA ASP A 164 -28.34 -1.68 1.91
C ASP A 164 -27.50 -2.48 2.93
N ARG A 165 -27.44 -1.95 4.15
CA ARG A 165 -26.70 -2.55 5.26
C ARG A 165 -27.27 -3.90 5.70
N HIS A 166 -28.53 -4.23 5.40
CA HIS A 166 -29.05 -5.56 5.74
C HIS A 166 -28.37 -6.67 4.93
N THR A 167 -27.99 -6.37 3.68
CA THR A 167 -27.17 -7.26 2.84
C THR A 167 -25.78 -7.49 3.43
N TRP A 168 -25.19 -6.47 4.07
CA TRP A 168 -23.79 -6.51 4.56
C TRP A 168 -23.63 -6.84 6.06
N GLN A 169 -24.65 -6.66 6.89
CA GLN A 169 -24.60 -6.89 8.34
C GLN A 169 -24.28 -8.34 8.70
N TYR A 170 -24.74 -9.32 7.90
CA TYR A 170 -24.47 -10.74 8.12
C TYR A 170 -22.97 -11.11 8.05
N PHE A 171 -22.17 -10.34 7.29
CA PHE A 171 -20.74 -10.62 7.09
C PHE A 171 -19.83 -9.89 8.08
N ARG A 172 -20.37 -8.89 8.79
CA ARG A 172 -19.66 -8.16 9.85
C ARG A 172 -19.30 -9.06 11.05
N THR A 173 -20.10 -10.09 11.30
CA THR A 173 -19.96 -11.02 12.42
C THR A 173 -18.91 -12.11 12.23
N ASN A 174 -18.50 -12.41 10.99
CA ASN A 174 -17.71 -13.62 10.68
C ASN A 174 -16.27 -13.36 10.17
N MET A 175 -15.87 -12.10 9.93
CA MET A 175 -14.51 -11.78 9.43
C MET A 175 -13.53 -11.38 10.55
N ASP A 176 -13.73 -11.89 11.76
CA ASP A 176 -12.85 -11.65 12.91
C ASP A 176 -11.51 -12.38 12.73
N ARG A 177 -10.55 -11.73 12.05
CA ARG A 177 -9.06 -11.83 12.10
C ARG A 177 -8.35 -13.18 12.36
N ARG A 178 -9.01 -14.33 12.25
CA ARG A 178 -8.45 -15.66 12.55
C ARG A 178 -8.07 -16.46 11.30
N PHE A 179 -7.83 -15.80 10.16
CA PHE A 179 -7.57 -16.45 8.87
C PHE A 179 -6.10 -16.32 8.41
N GLU A 180 -5.14 -16.21 9.33
CA GLU A 180 -3.71 -16.32 8.99
C GLU A 180 -3.27 -17.79 9.02
N GLY A 181 -2.75 -18.29 7.89
CA GLY A 181 -2.17 -19.64 7.76
C GLY A 181 -2.95 -20.64 6.89
N VAL A 182 -3.76 -20.20 5.93
CA VAL A 182 -4.61 -21.09 5.15
C VAL A 182 -4.31 -20.98 3.66
N ASP A 183 -3.29 -21.70 3.20
CA ASP A 183 -3.23 -22.19 1.83
C ASP A 183 -4.38 -23.20 1.65
N GLY A 184 -5.37 -22.81 0.84
CA GLY A 184 -6.59 -23.58 0.61
C GLY A 184 -7.63 -23.35 1.68
N LEU A 185 -8.72 -22.66 1.35
CA LEU A 185 -9.90 -22.40 2.19
C LEU A 185 -10.39 -23.66 2.92
N VAL A 186 -9.77 -24.00 4.04
CA VAL A 186 -10.21 -24.99 5.01
C VAL A 186 -10.64 -24.20 6.23
N VAL A 187 -11.95 -24.17 6.45
CA VAL A 187 -12.54 -23.77 7.73
C VAL A 187 -11.95 -24.73 8.77
N SER A 188 -11.07 -24.23 9.65
CA SER A 188 -10.42 -25.07 10.66
C SER A 188 -11.41 -25.49 11.74
N CYS A 189 -12.10 -26.60 11.53
CA CYS A 189 -12.69 -27.36 12.62
C CYS A 189 -11.60 -28.25 13.20
N ASN A 190 -11.00 -27.89 14.35
CA ASN A 190 -10.23 -28.87 15.10
C ASN A 190 -10.55 -28.88 16.60
N THR A 191 -10.94 -30.10 17.02
CA THR A 191 -10.71 -30.73 18.32
C THR A 191 -11.34 -30.10 19.56
N ARG A 192 -12.67 -30.14 19.65
CA ARG A 192 -13.43 -30.76 20.75
C ARG A 192 -14.93 -30.57 20.49
N GLY A 193 -15.66 -31.69 20.41
CA GLY A 193 -17.05 -31.75 19.96
C GLY A 193 -18.00 -30.87 20.77
N VAL A 194 -18.77 -30.05 20.04
CA VAL A 194 -19.96 -29.36 20.52
C VAL A 194 -21.15 -30.01 19.83
N SER A 195 -22.10 -30.52 20.60
CA SER A 195 -23.36 -31.04 20.08
C SER A 195 -24.36 -29.90 19.97
N LEU A 196 -25.02 -29.76 18.82
CA LEU A 196 -26.17 -28.87 18.67
C LEU A 196 -27.45 -29.60 19.10
N PRO A 197 -28.46 -28.88 19.64
CA PRO A 197 -29.80 -29.43 19.86
C PRO A 197 -30.49 -29.74 18.52
N ASP A 198 -31.54 -30.58 18.56
CA ASP A 198 -32.33 -30.96 17.39
C ASP A 198 -32.83 -29.73 16.60
N PRO A 199 -32.91 -29.82 15.25
CA PRO A 199 -33.37 -28.71 14.42
C PRO A 199 -34.79 -28.29 14.78
N PRO A 200 -35.09 -26.98 14.79
CA PRO A 200 -36.44 -26.49 15.05
C PRO A 200 -37.41 -26.95 13.95
N GLU A 201 -38.67 -27.20 14.32
CA GLU A 201 -39.71 -27.60 13.35
C GLU A 201 -39.86 -26.57 12.21
N ALA A 202 -40.19 -27.07 11.02
CA ALA A 202 -40.13 -26.35 9.73
C ALA A 202 -40.97 -25.06 9.62
N GLY A 203 -41.75 -24.70 10.64
CA GLY A 203 -42.60 -23.51 10.69
C GLY A 203 -41.87 -22.20 11.00
N ASP A 204 -40.65 -22.24 11.55
CA ASP A 204 -39.87 -21.03 11.88
C ASP A 204 -38.59 -20.91 11.05
N ALA A 205 -38.72 -20.23 9.90
CA ALA A 205 -37.62 -20.01 8.96
C ALA A 205 -36.45 -19.22 9.56
N LYS A 206 -36.68 -18.42 10.61
CA LYS A 206 -35.63 -17.62 11.26
C LYS A 206 -34.83 -18.46 12.25
N ALA A 207 -35.51 -19.32 13.00
CA ALA A 207 -34.88 -20.29 13.89
C ALA A 207 -34.09 -21.34 13.09
N LEU A 208 -34.65 -21.83 11.98
CA LEU A 208 -33.98 -22.76 11.09
C LEU A 208 -32.72 -22.15 10.45
N LEU A 209 -32.80 -20.90 9.95
CA LEU A 209 -31.64 -20.19 9.38
C LEU A 209 -30.51 -19.99 10.41
N ALA A 210 -30.85 -19.63 11.66
CA ALA A 210 -29.86 -19.49 12.72
C ALA A 210 -29.20 -20.84 13.09
N TRP A 211 -29.99 -21.92 13.12
CA TRP A 211 -29.50 -23.29 13.36
C TRP A 211 -28.59 -23.77 12.23
N THR A 212 -28.97 -23.56 10.96
CA THR A 212 -28.17 -23.94 9.79
C THR A 212 -26.87 -23.15 9.67
N VAL A 213 -26.87 -21.87 10.04
CA VAL A 213 -25.63 -21.06 10.13
C VAL A 213 -24.70 -21.60 11.22
N GLY A 214 -25.25 -22.06 12.36
CA GLY A 214 -24.49 -22.73 13.41
C GLY A 214 -23.97 -24.11 12.98
N ALA A 215 -24.76 -24.90 12.26
CA ALA A 215 -24.37 -26.22 11.75
C ALA A 215 -23.33 -26.15 10.63
N GLY A 216 -23.41 -25.14 9.77
CA GLY A 216 -22.43 -24.87 8.71
C GLY A 216 -21.04 -24.48 9.23
N LEU A 217 -20.95 -23.95 10.44
CA LEU A 217 -19.68 -23.72 11.15
C LEU A 217 -19.08 -25.00 11.76
N ILE A 218 -19.83 -26.11 11.81
CA ILE A 218 -19.46 -27.37 12.47
C ILE A 218 -19.26 -28.53 11.47
N GLY A 219 -19.46 -28.30 10.17
CA GLY A 219 -19.16 -29.30 9.13
C GLY A 219 -20.09 -30.53 9.16
N LEU A 220 -21.39 -30.31 9.39
CA LEU A 220 -22.40 -31.37 9.31
C LEU A 220 -22.92 -31.53 7.88
N ASP A 221 -22.92 -32.78 7.42
CA ASP A 221 -23.55 -33.23 6.17
C ASP A 221 -25.06 -33.03 6.29
N CYS A 222 -25.63 -32.22 5.40
CA CYS A 222 -27.03 -31.83 5.43
C CYS A 222 -27.69 -32.38 4.15
N ASP A 223 -28.49 -33.43 4.26
CA ASP A 223 -29.18 -34.06 3.11
C ASP A 223 -30.30 -33.22 2.47
N ASP A 224 -30.61 -32.05 3.05
CA ASP A 224 -31.59 -31.13 2.48
C ASP A 224 -30.98 -30.28 1.35
N GLU A 225 -31.41 -30.55 0.11
CA GLU A 225 -30.95 -29.86 -1.11
C GLU A 225 -31.24 -28.35 -1.12
N ARG A 226 -32.26 -27.87 -0.40
CA ARG A 226 -32.53 -26.43 -0.27
C ARG A 226 -31.52 -25.79 0.68
N ALA A 227 -31.18 -26.45 1.78
CA ALA A 227 -30.16 -25.98 2.70
C ALA A 227 -28.75 -26.01 2.08
N LYS A 228 -28.41 -27.04 1.29
CA LYS A 228 -27.15 -27.08 0.52
C LYS A 228 -27.01 -25.89 -0.44
N ARG A 229 -28.07 -25.56 -1.20
CA ARG A 229 -28.09 -24.40 -2.11
C ARG A 229 -27.90 -23.08 -1.36
N LEU A 230 -28.65 -22.88 -0.26
CA LEU A 230 -28.52 -21.68 0.56
C LEU A 230 -27.10 -21.56 1.17
N LEU A 231 -26.50 -22.66 1.60
CA LEU A 231 -25.13 -22.68 2.12
C LEU A 231 -24.11 -22.32 1.03
N ALA A 232 -24.25 -22.89 -0.18
CA ALA A 232 -23.38 -22.59 -1.31
C ALA A 232 -23.45 -21.11 -1.71
N GLU A 233 -24.65 -20.54 -1.82
CA GLU A 233 -24.86 -19.11 -2.06
C GLU A 233 -24.19 -18.27 -0.97
N ARG A 234 -24.34 -18.63 0.31
CA ARG A 234 -23.73 -17.89 1.43
C ARG A 234 -22.21 -17.96 1.41
N LEU A 235 -21.62 -19.11 1.13
CA LEU A 235 -20.17 -19.29 1.04
C LEU A 235 -19.57 -18.47 -0.11
N GLU A 236 -20.26 -18.44 -1.25
CA GLU A 236 -19.88 -17.60 -2.37
C GLU A 236 -19.86 -16.11 -1.97
N TRP A 237 -20.89 -15.63 -1.28
CA TRP A 237 -20.93 -14.27 -0.76
C TRP A 237 -19.81 -13.95 0.25
N VAL A 238 -19.48 -14.88 1.15
CA VAL A 238 -18.34 -14.72 2.09
C VAL A 238 -17.05 -14.54 1.31
N ARG A 239 -16.81 -15.43 0.32
CA ARG A 239 -15.61 -15.40 -0.50
C ARG A 239 -15.47 -14.07 -1.24
N TRP A 240 -16.50 -13.64 -1.96
CA TRP A 240 -16.47 -12.37 -2.69
C TRP A 240 -16.27 -11.17 -1.77
N THR A 241 -16.93 -11.16 -0.61
CA THR A 241 -16.76 -10.10 0.40
C THR A 241 -15.31 -10.01 0.89
N ALA A 242 -14.67 -11.16 1.12
CA ALA A 242 -13.27 -11.23 1.51
C ALA A 242 -12.34 -10.72 0.40
N GLU A 243 -12.58 -11.11 -0.86
CA GLU A 243 -11.81 -10.64 -2.03
C GLU A 243 -11.92 -9.12 -2.20
N LEU A 244 -13.14 -8.56 -2.12
CA LEU A 244 -13.37 -7.11 -2.22
C LEU A 244 -12.67 -6.35 -1.08
N ARG A 245 -12.72 -6.89 0.13
CA ARG A 245 -12.05 -6.30 1.29
C ARG A 245 -10.54 -6.33 1.12
N LEU A 246 -9.97 -7.47 0.74
CA LEU A 246 -8.54 -7.65 0.53
C LEU A 246 -8.02 -6.70 -0.54
N ALA A 247 -8.77 -6.51 -1.63
CA ALA A 247 -8.45 -5.53 -2.67
C ALA A 247 -8.39 -4.10 -2.10
N ALA A 248 -9.42 -3.69 -1.33
CA ALA A 248 -9.46 -2.37 -0.71
C ALA A 248 -8.33 -2.13 0.31
N GLU A 249 -8.03 -3.13 1.14
CA GLU A 249 -6.92 -3.10 2.10
C GLU A 249 -5.58 -3.01 1.36
N THR A 250 -5.39 -3.78 0.30
CA THR A 250 -4.18 -3.75 -0.52
C THR A 250 -3.94 -2.37 -1.14
N ILE A 251 -4.98 -1.75 -1.73
CA ILE A 251 -4.89 -0.40 -2.31
C ILE A 251 -4.43 0.62 -1.27
N LEU A 252 -5.10 0.66 -0.12
CA LEU A 252 -4.78 1.63 0.94
C LEU A 252 -3.41 1.37 1.55
N ARG A 253 -3.01 0.11 1.65
CA ARG A 253 -1.71 -0.28 2.21
C ARG A 253 -0.56 0.13 1.31
N VAL A 254 -0.64 -0.17 0.00
CA VAL A 254 0.35 0.28 -0.98
C VAL A 254 0.47 1.81 -0.97
N GLU A 255 -0.66 2.50 -0.95
CA GLU A 255 -0.67 3.96 -0.92
C GLU A 255 -0.08 4.52 0.39
N SER A 256 -0.32 3.85 1.52
CA SER A 256 0.30 4.19 2.81
C SER A 256 1.82 4.05 2.74
N ASP A 257 2.29 2.94 2.18
CA ASP A 257 3.72 2.61 2.07
C ASP A 257 4.45 3.59 1.17
N TRP A 258 3.90 3.86 -0.01
CA TRP A 258 4.44 4.87 -0.91
C TRP A 258 4.51 6.26 -0.26
N ARG A 259 3.47 6.65 0.50
CA ARG A 259 3.46 7.93 1.23
C ARG A 259 4.50 7.98 2.33
N MET A 260 4.73 6.88 3.04
CA MET A 260 5.76 6.82 4.08
C MET A 260 7.16 6.99 3.47
N ASN A 261 7.47 6.33 2.36
CA ASN A 261 8.72 6.54 1.63
C ASN A 261 8.86 7.99 1.15
N ARG A 262 7.79 8.56 0.56
CA ARG A 262 7.81 9.95 0.08
C ARG A 262 7.99 10.96 1.21
N ASP A 263 7.31 10.77 2.33
CA ASP A 263 7.44 11.64 3.50
C ASP A 263 8.81 11.52 4.16
N LEU A 264 9.43 10.33 4.12
CA LEU A 264 10.82 10.13 4.54
C LEU A 264 11.77 10.92 3.63
N ALA A 265 11.71 10.69 2.31
CA ALA A 265 12.53 11.37 1.32
C ALA A 265 12.42 12.89 1.46
N ARG A 266 11.20 13.45 1.46
CA ARG A 266 10.99 14.90 1.56
C ARG A 266 11.59 15.51 2.84
N ARG A 267 11.64 14.77 3.95
CA ARG A 267 12.26 15.28 5.20
C ARG A 267 13.76 15.37 5.08
N THR A 268 14.38 14.40 4.41
CA THR A 268 15.80 14.45 4.11
C THR A 268 16.13 15.61 3.17
N GLU A 269 15.25 15.88 2.19
CA GLU A 269 15.41 16.95 1.20
C GLU A 269 15.12 18.36 1.75
N ALA A 270 14.13 18.52 2.63
CA ALA A 270 13.72 19.82 3.18
C ALA A 270 14.34 20.14 4.55
N GLY A 271 15.06 19.20 5.16
CA GLY A 271 15.56 19.28 6.53
C GLY A 271 16.94 19.90 6.68
N VAL A 272 17.46 19.86 7.92
CA VAL A 272 18.82 20.28 8.27
C VAL A 272 19.85 19.57 7.38
N SER A 273 19.58 18.33 6.97
CA SER A 273 20.43 17.50 6.11
C SER A 273 20.64 18.06 4.70
N ALA A 274 19.78 18.94 4.18
CA ALA A 274 19.97 19.54 2.85
C ALA A 274 21.32 20.27 2.73
N THR A 275 21.73 20.94 3.81
CA THR A 275 23.03 21.64 3.89
C THR A 275 24.24 20.70 3.89
N VAL A 276 24.07 19.41 4.24
CA VAL A 276 25.11 18.37 4.09
C VAL A 276 25.43 18.12 2.61
N PHE A 277 24.47 18.40 1.73
CA PHE A 277 24.60 18.22 0.29
C PHE A 277 24.89 19.51 -0.49
N GLU A 278 25.04 20.65 0.20
CA GLU A 278 25.52 21.88 -0.42
C GLU A 278 27.02 21.78 -0.74
N ASP A 279 27.40 22.24 -1.93
CA ASP A 279 28.80 22.31 -2.35
C ASP A 279 29.55 23.35 -1.52
N LYS A 280 30.72 22.98 -0.99
CA LYS A 280 31.59 23.95 -0.31
C LYS A 280 32.15 24.96 -1.30
N LYS A 281 32.11 26.25 -0.93
CA LYS A 281 32.67 27.36 -1.71
C LYS A 281 34.20 27.30 -1.84
N HIS A 282 34.87 26.73 -0.84
CA HIS A 282 36.31 26.51 -0.82
C HIS A 282 36.55 25.05 -0.42
N ARG A 283 37.35 24.34 -1.21
CA ARG A 283 37.74 22.95 -0.98
C ARG A 283 39.25 22.85 -0.94
N ASP A 284 39.80 22.07 -0.01
CA ASP A 284 41.22 21.79 0.04
C ASP A 284 41.63 20.88 -1.15
N PRO A 285 42.54 21.34 -2.04
CA PRO A 285 43.00 20.53 -3.17
C PRO A 285 43.55 19.15 -2.77
N LYS A 286 44.07 19.00 -1.56
CA LYS A 286 44.59 17.72 -1.07
C LYS A 286 43.46 16.69 -0.87
N HIS A 287 42.35 17.09 -0.27
CA HIS A 287 41.19 16.25 -0.01
C HIS A 287 40.42 15.94 -1.31
N ASP A 288 40.29 16.93 -2.19
CA ASP A 288 39.73 16.73 -3.54
C ASP A 288 40.56 15.67 -4.30
N LYS A 289 41.89 15.78 -4.31
CA LYS A 289 42.76 14.80 -4.96
C LYS A 289 42.65 13.41 -4.32
N ALA A 290 42.56 13.33 -3.00
CA ALA A 290 42.41 12.06 -2.30
C ALA A 290 41.08 11.37 -2.66
N GLY A 291 39.98 12.11 -2.69
CA GLY A 291 38.67 11.60 -3.10
C GLY A 291 38.68 11.03 -4.51
N GLN A 292 39.23 11.79 -5.47
CA GLN A 292 39.27 11.37 -6.88
C GLN A 292 40.24 10.20 -7.15
N ALA A 293 41.26 10.02 -6.32
CA ALA A 293 42.19 8.90 -6.41
C ALA A 293 41.76 7.66 -5.60
N SER A 294 40.64 7.76 -4.86
CA SER A 294 40.16 6.67 -4.00
C SER A 294 39.47 5.58 -4.80
N PRO A 295 39.40 4.35 -4.25
CA PRO A 295 38.60 3.27 -4.82
C PRO A 295 37.14 3.62 -5.10
N PHE A 296 36.53 4.47 -4.26
CA PHE A 296 35.15 4.91 -4.44
C PHE A 296 34.92 5.66 -5.77
N ALA A 297 35.93 6.35 -6.31
CA ALA A 297 35.78 7.16 -7.53
C ALA A 297 35.42 6.34 -8.78
N MET A 298 35.63 5.01 -8.75
CA MET A 298 35.25 4.12 -9.85
C MET A 298 33.77 3.77 -9.88
N ASP A 299 33.11 3.82 -8.72
CA ASP A 299 31.75 3.29 -8.51
C ASP A 299 30.71 4.37 -8.17
N PHE A 300 31.17 5.55 -7.74
CA PHE A 300 30.34 6.71 -7.40
C PHE A 300 30.63 7.88 -8.35
N ASP A 301 29.63 8.71 -8.62
CA ASP A 301 29.72 9.80 -9.62
C ASP A 301 30.65 10.94 -9.18
N ARG A 302 30.56 11.31 -7.91
CA ARG A 302 31.36 12.40 -7.33
C ARG A 302 31.75 12.04 -5.91
N ILE A 303 33.04 12.08 -5.61
CA ILE A 303 33.58 11.94 -4.26
C ILE A 303 33.89 13.33 -3.70
N GLU A 304 33.34 13.64 -2.54
CA GLU A 304 33.71 14.81 -1.75
C GLU A 304 34.21 14.38 -0.37
N VAL A 305 35.36 14.89 0.03
CA VAL A 305 35.94 14.63 1.35
C VAL A 305 36.10 15.98 2.04
N GLU A 306 35.51 16.14 3.22
CA GLU A 306 35.63 17.36 4.00
C GLU A 306 37.08 17.60 4.45
N ASP A 307 37.51 18.87 4.46
CA ASP A 307 38.92 19.28 4.67
C ASP A 307 39.54 18.85 6.02
N ASP A 308 38.70 18.51 7.00
CA ASP A 308 39.13 18.08 8.33
C ASP A 308 39.09 16.55 8.50
N VAL A 309 38.76 15.80 7.45
CA VAL A 309 38.70 14.34 7.50
C VAL A 309 40.11 13.75 7.49
N ASP A 310 40.36 12.79 8.38
CA ASP A 310 41.62 12.05 8.38
C ASP A 310 41.76 11.24 7.07
N LEU A 311 42.67 11.68 6.20
CA LEU A 311 42.95 11.03 4.93
C LEU A 311 43.51 9.60 5.08
N ALA A 312 44.16 9.26 6.20
CA ALA A 312 44.60 7.90 6.45
C ALA A 312 43.42 6.98 6.81
N LEU A 313 42.44 7.48 7.58
CA LEU A 313 41.17 6.79 7.78
C LEU A 313 40.41 6.63 6.46
N PHE A 314 40.26 7.71 5.68
CA PHE A 314 39.58 7.66 4.39
C PHE A 314 40.22 6.66 3.42
N ALA A 315 41.55 6.60 3.36
CA ALA A 315 42.25 5.61 2.54
C ALA A 315 41.97 4.17 2.99
N ARG A 316 41.89 3.91 4.30
CA ARG A 316 41.49 2.58 4.84
C ARG A 316 40.06 2.22 4.44
N LEU A 317 39.11 3.15 4.58
CA LEU A 317 37.73 2.93 4.16
C LEU A 317 37.62 2.63 2.65
N GLY A 318 38.47 3.26 1.83
CA GLY A 318 38.57 2.94 0.40
C GLY A 318 39.02 1.49 0.15
N ALA A 319 39.98 0.97 0.90
CA ALA A 319 40.40 -0.43 0.80
C ALA A 319 39.29 -1.39 1.27
N GLU A 320 38.57 -1.03 2.33
CA GLU A 320 37.42 -1.79 2.82
C GLU A 320 36.25 -1.78 1.82
N TRP A 321 36.07 -0.69 1.06
CA TRP A 321 35.12 -0.65 -0.05
C TRP A 321 35.44 -1.66 -1.14
N GLU A 322 36.71 -1.79 -1.55
CA GLU A 322 37.11 -2.81 -2.53
C GLU A 322 36.84 -4.23 -2.04
N ALA A 323 36.96 -4.47 -0.72
CA ALA A 323 36.61 -5.76 -0.13
C ALA A 323 35.09 -5.99 -0.08
N LEU A 324 34.29 -4.95 0.15
CA LEU A 324 32.83 -5.02 0.21
C LEU A 324 32.17 -5.08 -1.18
N LYS A 325 32.74 -4.39 -2.17
CA LYS A 325 32.20 -4.21 -3.51
C LYS A 325 31.72 -5.51 -4.19
N PRO A 326 32.43 -6.66 -4.12
CA PRO A 326 31.94 -7.91 -4.70
C PRO A 326 30.61 -8.41 -4.12
N ALA A 327 30.27 -8.02 -2.90
CA ALA A 327 29.01 -8.36 -2.24
C ALA A 327 27.86 -7.40 -2.59
N VAL A 328 28.18 -6.22 -3.13
CA VAL A 328 27.21 -5.16 -3.45
C VAL A 328 26.67 -5.35 -4.86
N PRO A 329 25.34 -5.33 -5.05
CA PRO A 329 24.75 -5.40 -6.37
C PRO A 329 25.05 -4.11 -7.14
N MET A 330 25.57 -4.24 -8.36
CA MET A 330 25.95 -3.09 -9.19
C MET A 330 24.73 -2.56 -9.94
N SER A 331 24.25 -1.39 -9.54
CA SER A 331 23.21 -0.66 -10.26
C SER A 331 23.83 0.13 -11.44
N GLY A 332 23.05 0.36 -12.50
CA GLY A 332 23.45 1.24 -13.60
C GLY A 332 23.48 2.72 -13.25
N THR A 333 22.87 3.10 -12.12
CA THR A 333 22.85 4.47 -11.59
C THR A 333 23.83 4.57 -10.43
N ARG A 334 24.66 5.61 -10.42
CA ARG A 334 25.65 5.85 -9.37
C ARG A 334 25.19 6.98 -8.46
N ALA A 335 25.61 6.95 -7.20
CA ALA A 335 25.41 8.04 -6.27
C ALA A 335 26.61 9.00 -6.25
N ALA A 336 26.39 10.26 -5.89
CA ALA A 336 27.46 11.07 -5.32
C ALA A 336 27.74 10.58 -3.88
N LEU A 337 29.00 10.56 -3.46
CA LEU A 337 29.41 10.14 -2.12
C LEU A 337 30.19 11.26 -1.43
N ARG A 338 29.81 11.55 -0.19
CA ARG A 338 30.39 12.64 0.61
C ARG A 338 30.81 12.11 1.98
N PHE A 339 32.07 12.33 2.35
CA PHE A 339 32.56 12.12 3.71
C PHE A 339 32.57 13.47 4.42
N ARG A 340 31.60 13.69 5.32
CA ARG A 340 31.34 14.99 5.94
C ARG A 340 30.86 14.80 7.38
N TYR A 341 31.32 15.63 8.31
CA TYR A 341 30.88 15.61 9.69
C TYR A 341 29.43 16.08 9.81
N THR A 342 28.53 15.16 10.16
CA THR A 342 27.08 15.38 10.21
C THR A 342 26.60 15.80 11.60
N GLY A 343 27.51 16.09 12.54
CA GLY A 343 27.18 16.33 13.95
C GLY A 343 26.13 17.42 14.23
N ARG A 344 25.94 18.39 13.34
CA ARG A 344 24.85 19.40 13.42
C ARG A 344 23.48 18.85 13.01
N HIS A 345 23.47 17.73 12.28
CA HIS A 345 22.31 17.09 11.67
C HIS A 345 21.81 15.87 12.46
N ARG A 346 22.57 15.42 13.48
CA ARG A 346 22.24 14.28 14.37
C ARG A 346 21.91 12.99 13.61
N ALA A 347 22.69 12.69 12.58
CA ALA A 347 22.55 11.48 11.78
C ALA A 347 23.94 10.95 11.44
N ASP A 348 24.19 9.65 11.56
CA ASP A 348 25.51 9.06 11.31
C ASP A 348 25.79 8.93 9.79
N GLY A 349 24.73 8.74 9.01
CA GLY A 349 24.68 8.83 7.56
C GLY A 349 23.38 9.48 7.09
N VAL A 350 23.32 9.84 5.80
CA VAL A 350 22.09 10.28 5.15
C VAL A 350 22.14 10.09 3.63
N TYR A 351 21.06 9.56 3.06
CA TYR A 351 20.83 9.47 1.62
C TYR A 351 19.78 10.49 1.15
N HIS A 352 20.13 11.26 0.13
CA HIS A 352 19.25 12.23 -0.50
C HIS A 352 18.72 11.70 -1.84
N THR A 353 17.44 11.35 -1.88
CA THR A 353 16.74 10.82 -3.06
C THR A 353 16.88 11.71 -4.29
N GLY A 354 16.48 12.99 -4.21
CA GLY A 354 16.50 13.89 -5.37
C GLY A 354 17.89 14.19 -5.96
N LEU A 355 18.95 14.18 -5.15
CA LEU A 355 20.33 14.41 -5.59
C LEU A 355 21.08 13.10 -5.88
N ARG A 356 20.50 11.94 -5.50
CA ARG A 356 21.15 10.63 -5.49
C ARG A 356 22.52 10.73 -4.84
N ALA A 357 22.53 11.22 -3.60
CA ALA A 357 23.76 11.51 -2.89
C ALA A 357 23.75 10.86 -1.51
N ILE A 358 24.85 10.19 -1.17
CA ILE A 358 25.12 9.63 0.14
C ILE A 358 26.09 10.55 0.86
N ALA A 359 25.80 10.87 2.12
CA ALA A 359 26.74 11.53 3.02
C ALA A 359 26.94 10.70 4.28
N ILE A 360 28.20 10.43 4.62
CA ILE A 360 28.61 9.60 5.76
C ILE A 360 29.47 10.43 6.71
N ASP A 361 29.19 10.34 8.01
CA ASP A 361 30.10 10.84 9.03
C ASP A 361 31.30 9.90 9.14
N PRO A 362 32.54 10.37 8.92
CA PRO A 362 33.72 9.52 9.00
C PRO A 362 33.96 8.90 10.39
N ARG A 363 33.29 9.39 11.44
CA ARG A 363 33.35 8.81 12.79
C ARG A 363 32.38 7.64 12.97
N HIS A 364 31.43 7.50 12.06
CA HIS A 364 30.40 6.47 12.03
C HIS A 364 30.30 5.83 10.63
N PRO A 365 31.42 5.29 10.10
CA PRO A 365 31.47 4.71 8.77
C PRO A 365 30.50 3.53 8.60
N GLU A 366 30.08 2.88 9.69
CA GLU A 366 29.16 1.74 9.72
C GLU A 366 27.78 2.06 9.12
N SER A 367 27.42 3.34 9.05
CA SER A 367 26.18 3.82 8.42
C SER A 367 26.18 3.71 6.89
N PHE A 368 27.34 3.49 6.26
CA PHE A 368 27.46 3.45 4.80
C PHE A 368 26.56 2.40 4.16
N GLY A 369 26.52 1.18 4.69
CA GLY A 369 25.65 0.12 4.15
C GLY A 369 24.17 0.48 4.16
N HIS A 370 23.70 1.17 5.21
CA HIS A 370 22.34 1.66 5.34
C HIS A 370 21.98 2.64 4.21
N GLU A 371 22.82 3.67 4.03
CA GLU A 371 22.58 4.70 3.02
C GLU A 371 22.76 4.17 1.59
N LEU A 372 23.68 3.24 1.39
CA LEU A 372 23.83 2.52 0.14
C LEU A 372 22.57 1.72 -0.20
N MET A 373 21.93 1.09 0.79
CA MET A 373 20.68 0.38 0.58
C MET A 373 19.52 1.30 0.24
N HIS A 374 19.44 2.50 0.84
CA HIS A 374 18.49 3.52 0.39
C HIS A 374 18.73 3.96 -1.06
N HIS A 375 19.99 4.07 -1.48
CA HIS A 375 20.31 4.36 -2.87
C HIS A 375 19.85 3.25 -3.83
N LEU A 376 20.18 1.99 -3.49
CA LEU A 376 19.79 0.84 -4.30
C LEU A 376 18.27 0.68 -4.35
N ASP A 377 17.59 0.82 -3.21
CA ASP A 377 16.13 0.82 -3.10
C ASP A 377 15.50 1.73 -4.16
N HIS A 378 15.97 2.98 -4.21
CA HIS A 378 15.41 4.01 -5.07
C HIS A 378 15.80 3.89 -6.55
N THR A 379 16.98 3.33 -6.86
CA THR A 379 17.58 3.44 -8.21
C THR A 379 17.63 2.14 -9.00
N TRP A 380 17.31 1.00 -8.40
CA TRP A 380 17.37 -0.30 -9.07
C TRP A 380 16.31 -0.48 -10.17
N GLY A 381 15.13 0.10 -9.99
CA GLY A 381 13.97 -0.13 -10.85
C GLY A 381 13.14 1.11 -11.13
N GLY A 382 11.96 0.89 -11.74
CA GLY A 382 10.99 1.97 -12.00
C GLY A 382 10.22 2.42 -10.75
N THR A 383 10.35 1.69 -9.65
CA THR A 383 9.77 1.96 -8.33
C THR A 383 10.77 1.51 -7.26
N ASP A 384 10.65 2.05 -6.05
CA ASP A 384 11.44 1.61 -4.89
C ASP A 384 11.28 0.10 -4.65
N LEU A 385 12.39 -0.63 -4.47
CA LEU A 385 12.41 -2.08 -4.16
C LEU A 385 11.69 -2.43 -2.85
N SER A 386 11.69 -1.50 -1.90
CA SER A 386 10.99 -1.60 -0.62
C SER A 386 9.46 -1.63 -0.77
N LEU A 387 8.95 -1.27 -1.96
CA LEU A 387 7.54 -1.41 -2.34
C LEU A 387 7.27 -2.67 -3.18
N ASP A 388 8.29 -3.45 -3.51
CA ASP A 388 8.14 -4.68 -4.30
C ASP A 388 7.37 -5.76 -3.48
N PRO A 389 6.41 -6.47 -4.08
CA PRO A 389 5.69 -7.55 -3.41
C PRO A 389 6.59 -8.63 -2.79
N LEU A 390 7.79 -8.87 -3.31
CA LEU A 390 8.74 -9.83 -2.75
C LEU A 390 9.25 -9.42 -1.36
N PHE A 391 9.41 -8.12 -1.09
CA PHE A 391 9.84 -7.62 0.22
C PHE A 391 8.70 -7.57 1.24
N ARG A 392 7.45 -7.67 0.77
CA ARG A 392 6.24 -7.50 1.60
C ARG A 392 6.22 -8.33 2.88
N PRO A 393 6.51 -9.65 2.87
CA PRO A 393 6.42 -10.47 4.08
C PRO A 393 7.40 -10.02 5.17
N LEU A 394 8.61 -9.61 4.77
CA LEU A 394 9.63 -9.09 5.69
C LEU A 394 9.21 -7.75 6.30
N LEU A 395 8.62 -6.87 5.49
CA LEU A 395 8.11 -5.57 5.96
C LEU A 395 6.95 -5.73 6.94
N ASP A 396 6.00 -6.61 6.65
CA ASP A 396 4.85 -6.86 7.51
C ASP A 396 5.31 -7.45 8.85
N HIS A 397 6.18 -8.46 8.82
CA HIS A 397 6.77 -9.01 10.04
C HIS A 397 7.53 -7.95 10.85
N TYR A 398 8.35 -7.14 10.19
CA TYR A 398 9.09 -6.06 10.84
C TYR A 398 8.17 -5.12 11.61
N ARG A 399 7.07 -4.66 10.98
CA ARG A 399 6.12 -3.73 11.58
C ARG A 399 5.30 -4.35 12.72
N GLU A 400 5.07 -5.65 12.67
CA GLU A 400 4.34 -6.38 13.70
C GLU A 400 5.17 -6.63 14.97
N THR A 401 6.49 -6.82 14.83
CA THR A 401 7.33 -7.28 15.93
C THR A 401 8.34 -6.27 16.44
N VAL A 402 8.57 -5.16 15.73
CA VAL A 402 9.48 -4.11 16.21
C VAL A 402 8.99 -3.48 17.50
N ASP A 403 9.91 -3.24 18.44
CA ASP A 403 9.60 -2.57 19.71
C ASP A 403 9.31 -1.08 19.48
N THR A 404 8.06 -0.77 19.15
CA THR A 404 7.60 0.60 18.89
C THR A 404 7.78 1.54 20.08
N ALA A 405 7.88 1.03 21.31
CA ALA A 405 8.13 1.86 22.50
C ALA A 405 9.56 2.43 22.54
N ARG A 406 10.50 1.83 21.79
CA ARG A 406 11.89 2.30 21.66
C ARG A 406 12.09 3.29 20.53
N MET A 407 11.10 3.49 19.66
CA MET A 407 11.19 4.46 18.57
C MET A 407 11.26 5.89 19.12
N LYS A 408 12.42 6.52 18.96
CA LYS A 408 12.69 7.89 19.41
C LYS A 408 12.78 8.86 18.22
N GLY A 409 12.61 10.15 18.53
CA GLY A 409 12.74 11.27 17.60
C GLY A 409 11.43 12.02 17.36
N ALA A 410 11.50 13.11 16.60
CA ALA A 410 10.32 13.94 16.29
C ALA A 410 9.28 13.22 15.41
N ASN A 411 9.64 12.07 14.82
CA ASN A 411 8.75 11.27 13.99
C ASN A 411 9.08 9.78 14.12
N PRO A 412 8.59 9.10 15.17
CA PRO A 412 8.86 7.69 15.40
C PRO A 412 8.34 6.81 14.24
N ASP A 413 7.29 7.21 13.54
CA ASP A 413 6.74 6.43 12.42
C ASP A 413 7.72 6.27 11.24
N ARG A 414 8.81 7.06 11.17
CA ARG A 414 9.85 6.87 10.13
C ARG A 414 10.47 5.48 10.19
N TRP A 415 10.62 4.93 11.40
CA TRP A 415 11.21 3.61 11.61
C TRP A 415 10.38 2.50 10.96
N LEU A 416 9.11 2.76 10.66
CA LEU A 416 8.16 1.85 10.02
C LEU A 416 8.07 2.07 8.50
N ALA A 417 8.80 3.04 7.93
CA ALA A 417 8.78 3.28 6.48
C ALA A 417 9.36 2.07 5.73
N PRO A 418 8.78 1.69 4.58
CA PRO A 418 9.30 0.58 3.78
C PRO A 418 10.80 0.69 3.50
N ALA A 419 11.27 1.86 3.02
CA ALA A 419 12.67 2.11 2.70
C ALA A 419 13.61 1.92 3.91
N GLU A 420 13.14 2.24 5.11
CA GLU A 420 13.90 2.12 6.36
C GLU A 420 14.01 0.68 6.86
N ALA A 421 12.92 -0.08 6.77
CA ALA A 421 12.94 -1.51 7.05
C ALA A 421 13.81 -2.24 6.00
N PHE A 422 13.71 -1.83 4.73
CA PHE A 422 14.51 -2.36 3.64
C PHE A 422 16.01 -2.14 3.86
N ALA A 423 16.42 -0.91 4.23
CA ALA A 423 17.81 -0.62 4.50
C ALA A 423 18.39 -1.49 5.63
N ARG A 424 17.65 -1.66 6.73
CA ARG A 424 18.05 -2.56 7.84
C ARG A 424 18.19 -4.02 7.43
N ALA A 425 17.22 -4.54 6.66
CA ALA A 425 17.31 -5.89 6.14
C ALA A 425 18.50 -6.03 5.17
N GLY A 426 18.77 -5.00 4.37
CA GLY A 426 19.88 -4.94 3.45
C GLY A 426 21.25 -4.92 4.13
N GLU A 427 21.39 -4.23 5.26
CA GLU A 427 22.63 -4.26 6.06
C GLU A 427 22.96 -5.69 6.51
N ILE A 428 21.97 -6.43 7.00
CA ILE A 428 22.12 -7.86 7.35
C ILE A 428 22.56 -8.66 6.12
N TRP A 429 21.91 -8.44 4.97
CA TRP A 429 22.26 -9.14 3.73
C TRP A 429 23.69 -8.88 3.26
N LEU A 430 24.14 -7.62 3.29
CA LEU A 430 25.53 -7.26 2.97
C LEU A 430 26.50 -7.91 3.96
N HIS A 431 26.17 -7.91 5.25
CA HIS A 431 26.96 -8.56 6.28
C HIS A 431 27.10 -10.07 6.05
N MET A 432 26.01 -10.77 5.71
CA MET A 432 26.04 -12.20 5.38
C MET A 432 26.97 -12.51 4.20
N ARG A 433 27.05 -11.60 3.23
CA ARG A 433 27.88 -11.76 2.03
C ARG A 433 29.37 -11.52 2.26
N LEU A 434 29.73 -10.84 3.35
CA LEU A 434 31.13 -10.70 3.77
C LEU A 434 31.68 -11.97 4.44
N ASP A 435 30.83 -12.96 4.72
CA ASP A 435 31.23 -14.27 5.29
C ASP A 435 32.11 -14.13 6.54
N GLY A 436 31.78 -13.18 7.42
CA GLY A 436 32.50 -12.93 8.67
C GLY A 436 33.75 -12.04 8.54
N ALA A 437 34.06 -11.50 7.36
CA ALA A 437 35.09 -10.48 7.23
C ALA A 437 34.67 -9.17 7.93
N GLU A 438 35.55 -8.63 8.78
CA GLU A 438 35.35 -7.32 9.40
C GLU A 438 35.44 -6.21 8.36
N ASN A 439 34.52 -5.25 8.41
CA ASN A 439 34.47 -4.10 7.52
C ASN A 439 33.81 -2.93 8.24
N SER A 440 34.49 -1.78 8.32
CA SER A 440 34.00 -0.62 9.07
C SER A 440 32.85 0.09 8.36
N LEU A 441 32.56 -0.24 7.08
CA LEU A 441 31.42 0.32 6.34
C LEU A 441 30.08 -0.35 6.68
N LEU A 442 30.11 -1.35 7.57
CA LEU A 442 28.95 -2.04 8.11
C LEU A 442 29.10 -2.20 9.62
N SER A 443 27.98 -2.34 10.32
CA SER A 443 28.02 -2.77 11.72
C SER A 443 28.44 -4.23 11.84
N ASP A 444 28.99 -4.61 13.00
CA ASP A 444 29.34 -6.00 13.29
C ASP A 444 28.11 -6.90 13.48
N GLY A 445 28.30 -8.22 13.42
CA GLY A 445 27.20 -9.18 13.59
C GLY A 445 26.52 -9.11 14.96
N GLY A 446 27.27 -8.71 16.00
CA GLY A 446 26.72 -8.52 17.35
C GLY A 446 25.72 -7.38 17.44
N HIS A 447 25.94 -6.31 16.68
CA HIS A 447 24.99 -5.20 16.55
C HIS A 447 23.65 -5.68 16.02
N TYR A 448 23.63 -6.40 14.89
CA TYR A 448 22.40 -6.90 14.27
C TYR A 448 21.65 -7.91 15.15
N GLU A 449 22.36 -8.67 15.99
CA GLU A 449 21.77 -9.62 16.92
C GLU A 449 21.25 -8.99 18.23
N THR A 450 21.72 -7.80 18.61
CA THR A 450 21.40 -7.21 19.93
C THR A 450 20.57 -5.94 19.87
N ASP A 451 20.72 -5.13 18.81
CA ASP A 451 19.98 -3.88 18.67
C ASP A 451 18.47 -4.16 18.43
N TRP A 452 17.63 -3.30 19.01
CA TRP A 452 16.19 -3.46 19.01
C TRP A 452 15.56 -3.21 17.63
N ALA A 453 16.20 -2.37 16.81
CA ALA A 453 15.74 -2.06 15.47
C ALA A 453 15.90 -3.26 14.52
N TYR A 454 16.82 -4.18 14.81
CA TYR A 454 17.04 -5.40 14.03
C TYR A 454 16.41 -6.64 14.65
N ALA A 455 15.85 -6.52 15.87
CA ALA A 455 15.18 -7.62 16.56
C ALA A 455 14.14 -8.36 15.71
N PRO A 456 13.33 -7.70 14.86
CA PRO A 456 12.41 -8.40 13.96
C PRO A 456 13.04 -9.36 12.97
N TYR A 457 14.33 -9.20 12.66
CA TYR A 457 15.02 -10.00 11.65
C TYR A 457 15.83 -11.16 12.24
N ARG A 458 15.89 -11.28 13.57
CA ARG A 458 16.60 -12.38 14.24
C ARG A 458 16.01 -13.73 13.83
N GLY A 459 16.87 -14.66 13.41
CA GLY A 459 16.48 -15.97 12.90
C GLY A 459 15.87 -15.97 11.50
N ARG A 460 15.83 -14.83 10.80
CA ARG A 460 15.28 -14.70 9.43
C ARG A 460 16.32 -14.31 8.37
N TRP A 461 17.61 -14.38 8.69
CA TRP A 461 18.70 -13.98 7.78
C TRP A 461 18.66 -14.76 6.46
N ASN A 462 18.35 -16.06 6.48
CA ASN A 462 18.19 -16.85 5.25
C ASN A 462 17.02 -16.39 4.36
N GLU A 463 15.92 -15.93 4.98
CA GLU A 463 14.77 -15.37 4.27
C GLU A 463 15.16 -14.04 3.62
N ILE A 464 15.86 -13.18 4.36
CA ILE A 464 16.45 -11.93 3.85
C ILE A 464 17.36 -12.21 2.65
N GLY A 465 18.28 -13.18 2.79
CA GLY A 465 19.13 -13.67 1.70
C GLY A 465 18.35 -14.00 0.44
N THR A 466 17.36 -14.88 0.59
CA THR A 466 16.52 -15.33 -0.53
C THR A 466 15.75 -14.18 -1.20
N VAL A 467 15.21 -13.25 -0.41
CA VAL A 467 14.45 -12.11 -0.94
C VAL A 467 15.37 -11.15 -1.67
N PHE A 468 16.48 -10.73 -1.06
CA PHE A 468 17.40 -9.77 -1.66
C PHE A 468 18.10 -10.34 -2.89
N ASP A 469 18.50 -11.61 -2.87
CA ASP A 469 19.06 -12.29 -4.06
C ASP A 469 18.09 -12.24 -5.25
N ARG A 470 16.78 -12.34 -5.00
CA ARG A 470 15.76 -12.23 -6.05
C ARG A 470 15.45 -10.80 -6.48
N LEU A 471 15.49 -9.84 -5.56
CA LEU A 471 15.28 -8.43 -5.88
C LEU A 471 16.40 -7.88 -6.76
N PHE A 472 17.63 -8.36 -6.55
CA PHE A 472 18.84 -7.93 -7.24
C PHE A 472 19.30 -8.88 -8.38
N ALA A 473 18.53 -9.92 -8.69
CA ALA A 473 18.74 -10.79 -9.86
C ALA A 473 18.18 -10.15 -11.13
#